data_AF-A0A7J9RXW3-F1
#
_entry.id   AF-A0A7J9RXW3-F1
#
_cell.length_a   1.000
_cell.length_b   1.000
_cell.length_c   1.000
_cell.angle_alpha   90.00
_cell.angle_beta   90.00
_cell.angle_gamma   90.00
#
_symmetry.space_group_name_H-M   'P 1'
#
loop_
_entity.id
_entity.type
_entity.pdbx_description
1 polymer ?
#
loop_
_entity_poly.entity_id
_entity_poly.type
_entity_poly.pdbx_seq_one_letter_code
_entity_poly.pdbx_strand_id
1 'polypeptide(L)'
;MEIINHFKDFSNVSIFLAYNVNVDALKYLVDPSDIEELKENFSDSEIKTKIEEYPRTIEKPIDFVARLIHAMKSGKPAEVPLKNNLEIDTFLNRLTYNEERIGGQVGIISNLLSILNLKKIIFYSPILAKKQAEMFENNENLVFPNIINGKLVLKKPIESFKNDELKINRIFEYKEDIEFYLENEKITTPQSNRFIVASRPENLRIEIKDELKNYMPEIGKLVDCAIISGVQAIKEEYSDGKTSEYYLNKVKEDIKSLKKENKDLKVHFEFASIQNTEMRKKIAESILPEVDCVGMDETEIANIIHVLGYEELSEGILKHSKIEDVLKASKILLEKYNLEGMQVHTMYYIMYLCKKGGILSDESLEKTLEFATVLASTKAALGQISSIEDLKTGLKIPHNKHGELLKEIVENISKEKELGGYKIILVPSRIVGNPKSTVGLGDTISAGAFVGYVSELKKLKNK
;
A
#
# COMPACT_ATOMS: atom_id res chain seq x y z
N MET A 1 9.77 -5.88 -24.55
CA MET A 1 8.76 -4.96 -25.15
C MET A 1 7.39 -5.61 -25.27
N GLU A 2 7.29 -6.90 -25.55
CA GLU A 2 6.02 -7.63 -25.68
C GLU A 2 5.08 -7.45 -24.47
N ILE A 3 5.59 -7.60 -23.24
CA ILE A 3 4.77 -7.43 -22.04
C ILE A 3 4.27 -5.99 -21.83
N ILE A 4 5.11 -5.00 -22.15
CA ILE A 4 4.67 -3.61 -22.11
C ILE A 4 3.59 -3.46 -23.18
N ASN A 5 3.81 -3.92 -24.43
CA ASN A 5 2.79 -3.82 -25.49
C ASN A 5 1.46 -4.52 -25.13
N HIS A 6 1.49 -5.61 -24.36
CA HIS A 6 0.30 -6.33 -23.90
C HIS A 6 -0.56 -5.51 -22.90
N PHE A 7 0.09 -4.63 -22.13
CA PHE A 7 -0.52 -3.78 -21.10
C PHE A 7 -0.29 -2.28 -21.31
N LYS A 8 0.17 -1.87 -22.51
CA LYS A 8 0.57 -0.48 -22.82
C LYS A 8 -0.59 0.48 -22.74
N ASP A 9 -1.80 -0.06 -22.83
CA ASP A 9 -3.02 0.70 -22.86
C ASP A 9 -4.10 -0.06 -22.09
N PHE A 10 -4.29 0.31 -20.82
CA PHE A 10 -5.44 -0.12 -20.03
C PHE A 10 -6.68 0.73 -20.35
N SER A 11 -6.79 1.28 -21.56
CA SER A 11 -7.92 2.10 -22.03
C SER A 11 -9.28 1.39 -22.02
N ASN A 12 -9.34 0.11 -21.69
CA ASN A 12 -10.57 -0.64 -21.50
C ASN A 12 -11.00 -0.80 -20.03
N VAL A 13 -10.14 -0.46 -19.05
CA VAL A 13 -10.42 -0.58 -17.62
C VAL A 13 -10.74 0.78 -17.01
N SER A 14 -11.87 0.86 -16.31
CA SER A 14 -12.24 1.98 -15.45
C SER A 14 -12.20 1.55 -13.98
N ILE A 15 -11.71 2.40 -13.08
CA ILE A 15 -11.47 2.03 -11.69
C ILE A 15 -11.96 3.10 -10.71
N PHE A 16 -12.46 2.66 -9.55
CA PHE A 16 -12.71 3.50 -8.39
C PHE A 16 -11.62 3.31 -7.33
N LEU A 17 -11.13 4.39 -6.70
CA LEU A 17 -10.07 4.32 -5.70
C LEU A 17 -10.47 5.10 -4.43
N ALA A 18 -10.37 4.49 -3.25
CA ALA A 18 -10.64 5.15 -1.97
C ALA A 18 -9.83 4.50 -0.83
N TYR A 19 -9.42 5.17 0.25
CA TYR A 19 -9.81 6.52 0.68
C TYR A 19 -8.64 7.49 0.93
N ASN A 20 -7.42 7.02 1.10
CA ASN A 20 -6.36 7.83 1.68
C ASN A 20 -5.46 8.52 0.65
N VAL A 21 -5.44 9.85 0.76
CA VAL A 21 -4.53 10.73 0.04
C VAL A 21 -3.83 11.61 1.06
N ASN A 22 -2.53 11.80 0.92
CA ASN A 22 -1.74 12.71 1.74
C ASN A 22 -0.57 13.29 0.96
N VAL A 23 0.12 14.25 1.56
CA VAL A 23 1.47 14.63 1.14
C VAL A 23 2.45 13.72 1.86
N ASP A 24 3.40 13.14 1.15
CA ASP A 24 4.60 12.54 1.74
C ASP A 24 5.73 13.57 1.64
N ALA A 25 6.22 14.04 2.77
CA ALA A 25 7.40 14.90 2.88
C ALA A 25 8.62 14.02 3.18
N LEU A 26 9.56 13.91 2.25
CA LEU A 26 10.68 12.98 2.32
C LEU A 26 11.96 13.68 2.80
N LYS A 27 12.63 13.12 3.80
CA LYS A 27 14.02 13.43 4.18
C LYS A 27 14.88 12.20 3.88
N TYR A 28 15.87 12.38 3.03
CA TYR A 28 16.89 11.36 2.75
C TYR A 28 17.99 11.47 3.80
N LEU A 29 18.11 10.43 4.62
CA LEU A 29 19.21 10.27 5.58
C LEU A 29 20.35 9.59 4.82
N VAL A 30 21.36 10.38 4.44
CA VAL A 30 22.45 9.92 3.57
C VAL A 30 23.79 9.90 4.28
N ASP A 31 23.96 10.75 5.29
CA ASP A 31 25.20 10.88 6.03
C ASP A 31 24.96 10.64 7.53
N PRO A 32 25.93 10.07 8.27
CA PRO A 32 25.83 9.93 9.72
C PRO A 32 25.49 11.24 10.46
N SER A 33 25.91 12.40 9.92
CA SER A 33 25.56 13.72 10.46
C SER A 33 24.06 14.03 10.44
N ASP A 34 23.29 13.49 9.49
CA ASP A 34 21.82 13.63 9.50
C ASP A 34 21.21 12.99 10.75
N ILE A 35 21.83 11.92 11.26
CA ILE A 35 21.35 11.17 12.41
C ILE A 35 21.79 11.88 13.70
N GLU A 36 23.01 12.42 13.73
CA GLU A 36 23.48 13.22 14.86
C GLU A 36 22.67 14.51 15.03
N GLU A 37 22.26 15.18 13.94
CA GLU A 37 21.34 16.32 13.98
C GLU A 37 20.00 15.95 14.65
N LEU A 38 19.44 14.79 14.31
CA LEU A 38 18.18 14.32 14.91
C LEU A 38 18.34 13.95 16.39
N LYS A 39 19.54 13.55 16.81
CA LYS A 39 19.86 13.17 18.19
C LYS A 39 20.25 14.35 19.09
N GLU A 40 20.66 15.49 18.53
CA GLU A 40 21.37 16.58 19.23
C GLU A 40 20.77 17.00 20.59
N ASN A 41 19.46 16.91 20.76
CA ASN A 41 18.75 17.32 21.99
C ASN A 41 18.53 16.20 23.02
N PHE A 42 19.08 15.00 22.81
CA PHE A 42 18.86 13.83 23.65
C PHE A 42 20.18 13.15 23.96
N SER A 43 20.33 12.64 25.19
CA SER A 43 21.45 11.77 25.51
C SER A 43 21.26 10.36 24.92
N ASP A 44 22.36 9.70 24.58
CA ASP A 44 22.30 8.33 24.02
C ASP A 44 21.63 7.34 24.99
N SER A 45 21.75 7.54 26.31
CA SER A 45 21.08 6.73 27.32
C SER A 45 19.56 6.89 27.29
N GLU A 46 19.06 8.12 27.15
CA GLU A 46 17.62 8.39 27.00
C GLU A 46 17.04 7.73 25.74
N ILE A 47 17.77 7.81 24.62
CA ILE A 47 17.38 7.16 23.37
C ILE A 47 17.31 5.63 23.56
N LYS A 48 18.31 5.02 24.19
CA LYS A 48 18.33 3.56 24.45
C LYS A 48 17.14 3.13 25.30
N THR A 49 16.89 3.82 26.41
CA THR A 49 15.71 3.54 27.26
C THR A 49 14.43 3.63 26.44
N LYS A 50 14.29 4.66 25.59
CA LYS A 50 13.09 4.82 24.75
C LYS A 50 12.98 3.75 23.66
N ILE A 51 14.09 3.24 23.12
CA ILE A 51 14.09 2.12 22.18
C ILE A 51 13.54 0.86 22.86
N GLU A 52 13.94 0.59 24.11
CA GLU A 52 13.47 -0.55 24.91
C GLU A 52 11.97 -0.43 25.27
N GLU A 53 11.49 0.77 25.59
CA GLU A 53 10.05 1.05 25.80
C GLU A 53 9.19 0.78 24.56
N TYR A 54 9.78 0.89 23.36
CA TYR A 54 9.14 0.65 22.07
C TYR A 54 7.82 1.43 21.89
N PRO A 55 7.85 2.77 21.88
CA PRO A 55 6.63 3.59 21.83
C PRO A 55 5.86 3.33 20.52
N ARG A 56 4.59 2.92 20.62
CA ARG A 56 3.73 2.61 19.45
C ARG A 56 3.04 3.83 18.83
N THR A 57 3.22 4.99 19.43
CA THR A 57 2.75 6.30 18.98
C THR A 57 3.86 7.31 19.24
N ILE A 58 4.03 8.28 18.34
CA ILE A 58 4.97 9.38 18.53
C ILE A 58 4.20 10.53 19.19
N GLU A 59 4.51 10.80 20.45
CA GLU A 59 3.96 11.94 21.19
C GLU A 59 5.03 13.03 21.41
N LYS A 60 6.30 12.63 21.50
CA LYS A 60 7.44 13.52 21.71
C LYS A 60 8.55 13.27 20.68
N PRO A 61 9.44 14.24 20.43
CA PRO A 61 10.57 14.06 19.51
C PRO A 61 11.44 12.83 19.82
N ILE A 62 11.67 12.52 21.10
CA ILE A 62 12.44 11.34 21.52
C ILE A 62 11.77 10.01 21.11
N ASP A 63 10.44 9.94 21.08
CA ASP A 63 9.73 8.74 20.63
C ASP A 63 10.00 8.50 19.12
N PHE A 64 10.03 9.58 18.34
CA PHE A 64 10.39 9.55 16.92
C PHE A 64 11.83 9.07 16.72
N VAL A 65 12.80 9.69 17.40
CA VAL A 65 14.24 9.36 17.26
C VAL A 65 14.50 7.91 17.62
N ALA A 66 13.94 7.43 18.74
CA ALA A 66 14.08 6.05 19.17
C ALA A 66 13.51 5.05 18.15
N ARG A 67 12.30 5.30 17.63
CA ARG A 67 11.67 4.40 16.65
C ARG A 67 12.36 4.42 15.29
N LEU A 68 12.90 5.56 14.88
CA LEU A 68 13.73 5.68 13.68
C LEU A 68 15.00 4.85 13.81
N ILE A 69 15.76 5.03 14.90
CA ILE A 69 17.01 4.27 15.13
C ILE A 69 16.73 2.76 15.23
N HIS A 70 15.63 2.36 15.87
CA HIS A 70 15.21 0.95 15.89
C HIS A 70 14.93 0.41 14.48
N ALA A 71 14.23 1.17 13.63
CA ALA A 71 13.97 0.77 12.25
C ALA A 71 15.27 0.66 11.42
N MET A 72 16.19 1.61 11.60
CA MET A 72 17.52 1.61 10.98
C MET A 72 18.34 0.39 11.40
N LYS A 73 18.39 0.09 12.72
CA LYS A 73 19.12 -1.05 13.29
C LYS A 73 18.55 -2.40 12.84
N SER A 74 17.23 -2.53 12.78
CA SER A 74 16.57 -3.77 12.37
C SER A 74 16.50 -3.95 10.85
N GLY A 75 16.71 -2.86 10.09
CA GLY A 75 16.49 -2.82 8.65
C GLY A 75 15.03 -2.95 8.22
N LYS A 76 14.07 -2.96 9.14
CA LYS A 76 12.66 -3.22 8.83
C LYS A 76 11.89 -1.93 8.55
N PRO A 77 10.95 -1.94 7.58
CA PRO A 77 10.06 -0.83 7.37
C PRO A 77 9.17 -0.61 8.60
N ALA A 78 8.92 0.64 9.00
CA ALA A 78 7.96 0.94 10.05
C ALA A 78 7.12 2.18 9.74
N GLU A 79 5.86 2.14 10.15
CA GLU A 79 4.93 3.27 10.15
C GLU A 79 4.39 3.45 11.57
N VAL A 80 4.59 4.64 12.15
CA VAL A 80 4.20 4.94 13.53
C VAL A 80 3.27 6.16 13.53
N PRO A 81 2.08 6.06 14.15
CA PRO A 81 1.14 7.16 14.21
C PRO A 81 1.69 8.33 15.03
N LEU A 82 1.47 9.53 14.52
CA LEU A 82 1.74 10.79 15.21
C LEU A 82 0.51 11.20 16.03
N LYS A 83 0.72 11.54 17.29
CA LYS A 83 -0.27 12.22 18.12
C LYS A 83 0.08 13.71 18.17
N ASN A 84 -0.48 14.44 17.20
CA ASN A 84 -0.20 15.85 16.99
C ASN A 84 -0.33 16.67 18.28
N ASN A 85 0.75 17.37 18.61
CA ASN A 85 0.82 18.39 19.63
C ASN A 85 1.92 19.39 19.24
N LEU A 86 1.93 20.55 19.91
CA LEU A 86 2.79 21.66 19.54
C LEU A 86 4.28 21.30 19.54
N GLU A 87 4.73 20.48 20.49
CA GLU A 87 6.14 20.13 20.65
C GLU A 87 6.65 19.32 19.45
N ILE A 88 6.01 18.18 19.15
CA ILE A 88 6.41 17.32 18.05
C ILE A 88 6.18 17.95 16.68
N ASP A 89 5.10 18.73 16.50
CA ASP A 89 4.86 19.43 15.24
C ASP A 89 5.91 20.51 15.00
N THR A 90 6.33 21.23 16.05
CA THR A 90 7.42 22.22 15.95
C THR A 90 8.74 21.55 15.58
N PHE A 91 9.07 20.40 16.21
CA PHE A 91 10.28 19.64 15.90
C PHE A 91 10.30 19.20 14.43
N LEU A 92 9.23 18.54 13.97
CA LEU A 92 9.17 18.00 12.62
C LEU A 92 9.11 19.10 11.54
N ASN A 93 8.43 20.22 11.81
CA ASN A 93 8.35 21.34 10.85
C ASN A 93 9.65 22.14 10.72
N ARG A 94 10.59 22.01 11.66
CA ARG A 94 11.94 22.62 11.55
C ARG A 94 12.88 21.82 10.67
N LEU A 95 12.59 20.55 10.44
CA LEU A 95 13.42 19.70 9.58
C LEU A 95 13.32 20.16 8.13
N THR A 96 14.45 20.09 7.42
CA THR A 96 14.46 20.29 5.97
C THR A 96 14.12 18.99 5.26
N TYR A 97 13.09 19.03 4.43
CA TYR A 97 12.67 17.92 3.57
C TYR A 97 13.21 18.13 2.15
N ASN A 98 13.68 17.05 1.53
CA ASN A 98 14.29 17.06 0.20
C ASN A 98 13.25 17.14 -0.92
N GLU A 99 12.10 16.48 -0.73
CA GLU A 99 11.01 16.48 -1.70
C GLU A 99 9.66 16.32 -1.00
N GLU A 100 8.61 16.82 -1.66
CA GLU A 100 7.23 16.51 -1.33
C GLU A 100 6.56 15.90 -2.55
N ARG A 101 5.77 14.85 -2.34
CA ARG A 101 5.03 14.20 -3.41
C ARG A 101 3.70 13.66 -2.91
N ILE A 102 2.86 13.22 -3.85
CA ILE A 102 1.62 12.54 -3.50
C ILE A 102 1.93 11.26 -2.72
N GLY A 103 1.22 11.08 -1.62
CA GLY A 103 1.32 9.94 -0.73
C GLY A 103 -0.05 9.33 -0.44
N GLY A 104 -0.02 8.20 0.28
CA GLY A 104 -1.18 7.36 0.51
C GLY A 104 -1.52 6.49 -0.71
N GLN A 105 -1.99 5.28 -0.44
CA GLN A 105 -2.27 4.27 -1.46
C GLN A 105 -3.11 4.83 -2.62
N VAL A 106 -4.22 5.52 -2.33
CA VAL A 106 -5.09 6.07 -3.37
C VAL A 106 -4.38 7.13 -4.19
N GLY A 107 -3.62 8.03 -3.56
CA GLY A 107 -2.89 9.08 -4.25
C GLY A 107 -1.85 8.51 -5.22
N ILE A 108 -1.02 7.59 -4.72
CA ILE A 108 0.04 6.92 -5.48
C ILE A 108 -0.54 6.12 -6.65
N ILE A 109 -1.57 5.30 -6.37
CA ILE A 109 -2.21 4.45 -7.38
C ILE A 109 -2.93 5.31 -8.44
N SER A 110 -3.59 6.40 -8.04
CA SER A 110 -4.28 7.29 -8.99
C SER A 110 -3.33 7.88 -10.02
N ASN A 111 -2.18 8.41 -9.59
CA ASN A 111 -1.18 8.96 -10.51
C ASN A 111 -0.60 7.88 -11.42
N LEU A 112 -0.21 6.73 -10.85
CA LEU A 112 0.30 5.59 -11.60
C LEU A 112 -0.67 5.18 -12.72
N LEU A 113 -1.94 4.94 -12.36
CA LEU A 113 -2.94 4.47 -13.31
C LEU A 113 -3.31 5.55 -14.34
N SER A 114 -3.20 6.82 -13.98
CA SER A 114 -3.38 7.93 -14.91
C SER A 114 -2.29 7.94 -15.98
N ILE A 115 -1.01 7.78 -15.58
CA ILE A 115 0.15 7.66 -16.49
C ILE A 115 0.04 6.42 -17.38
N LEU A 116 -0.48 5.32 -16.86
CA LEU A 116 -0.74 4.09 -17.63
C LEU A 116 -1.98 4.17 -18.53
N ASN A 117 -2.56 5.36 -18.68
CA ASN A 117 -3.66 5.66 -19.59
C ASN A 117 -4.90 4.77 -19.41
N LEU A 118 -5.30 4.51 -18.16
CA LEU A 118 -6.57 3.84 -17.90
C LEU A 118 -7.73 4.64 -18.49
N LYS A 119 -8.83 3.95 -18.84
CA LYS A 119 -10.02 4.57 -19.43
C LYS A 119 -10.57 5.71 -18.56
N LYS A 120 -10.68 5.43 -17.26
CA LYS A 120 -11.24 6.35 -16.26
C LYS A 120 -10.81 5.92 -14.87
N ILE A 121 -10.40 6.88 -14.06
CA ILE A 121 -10.01 6.70 -12.67
C ILE A 121 -10.85 7.68 -11.86
N ILE A 122 -11.80 7.15 -11.09
CA ILE A 122 -12.58 7.94 -10.14
C ILE A 122 -11.96 7.72 -8.77
N PHE A 123 -11.18 8.67 -8.27
CA PHE A 123 -10.64 8.59 -6.92
C PHE A 123 -11.46 9.42 -5.96
N TYR A 124 -11.53 8.98 -4.71
CA TYR A 124 -12.16 9.73 -3.64
C TYR A 124 -11.28 9.72 -2.40
N SER A 125 -11.17 10.89 -1.78
CA SER A 125 -10.62 11.05 -0.44
C SER A 125 -11.53 11.97 0.37
N PRO A 126 -11.74 11.70 1.67
CA PRO A 126 -12.59 12.54 2.53
C PRO A 126 -12.11 13.99 2.63
N ILE A 127 -10.81 14.21 2.48
CA ILE A 127 -10.17 15.53 2.42
C ILE A 127 -9.44 15.67 1.10
N LEU A 128 -9.56 16.84 0.47
CA LEU A 128 -8.79 17.20 -0.71
C LEU A 128 -8.42 18.68 -0.65
N ALA A 129 -7.34 18.97 0.06
CA ALA A 129 -6.76 20.31 0.12
C ALA A 129 -6.14 20.70 -1.23
N LYS A 130 -6.03 22.02 -1.50
CA LYS A 130 -5.46 22.54 -2.75
C LYS A 130 -4.09 21.94 -3.08
N LYS A 131 -3.17 21.89 -2.10
CA LYS A 131 -1.83 21.31 -2.27
C LYS A 131 -1.86 19.83 -2.64
N GLN A 132 -2.81 19.05 -2.11
CA GLN A 132 -2.98 17.64 -2.49
C GLN A 132 -3.50 17.53 -3.93
N ALA A 133 -4.48 18.35 -4.30
CA ALA A 133 -5.04 18.36 -5.64
C ALA A 133 -4.01 18.73 -6.72
N GLU A 134 -3.10 19.64 -6.41
CA GLU A 134 -1.98 20.05 -7.29
C GLU A 134 -0.93 18.95 -7.51
N MET A 135 -0.87 17.94 -6.63
CA MET A 135 0.08 16.82 -6.75
C MET A 135 -0.43 15.65 -7.59
N PHE A 136 -1.69 15.70 -8.06
CA PHE A 136 -2.22 14.69 -8.98
C PHE A 136 -1.86 14.99 -10.44
N GLU A 137 -1.77 13.92 -11.24
CA GLU A 137 -1.62 14.04 -12.69
C GLU A 137 -2.80 14.82 -13.32
N ASN A 138 -2.50 15.71 -14.27
CA ASN A 138 -3.51 16.57 -14.89
C ASN A 138 -4.09 15.98 -16.19
N ASN A 139 -4.43 14.69 -16.17
CA ASN A 139 -4.99 13.97 -17.32
C ASN A 139 -6.53 13.91 -17.25
N GLU A 140 -7.19 13.86 -18.41
CA GLU A 140 -8.66 13.79 -18.51
C GLU A 140 -9.27 12.52 -17.91
N ASN A 141 -8.47 11.44 -17.83
CA ASN A 141 -8.93 10.17 -17.28
C ASN A 141 -8.97 10.14 -15.75
N LEU A 142 -8.33 11.10 -15.05
CA LEU A 142 -8.27 11.15 -13.60
C LEU A 142 -9.25 12.19 -13.05
N VAL A 143 -10.27 11.72 -12.35
CA VAL A 143 -11.39 12.54 -11.90
C VAL A 143 -11.77 12.26 -10.46
N PHE A 144 -12.33 13.29 -9.82
CA PHE A 144 -12.89 13.29 -8.49
C PHE A 144 -14.41 13.51 -8.56
N PRO A 145 -15.22 12.78 -7.79
CA PRO A 145 -16.67 12.94 -7.78
C PRO A 145 -17.11 14.16 -6.98
N ASN A 146 -17.89 15.04 -7.61
CA ASN A 146 -18.49 16.22 -6.99
C ASN A 146 -20.00 16.16 -7.09
N ILE A 147 -20.70 16.79 -6.13
CA ILE A 147 -22.14 17.01 -6.24
C ILE A 147 -22.39 18.49 -6.55
N ILE A 148 -22.89 18.77 -7.74
CA ILE A 148 -23.19 20.13 -8.21
C ILE A 148 -24.66 20.18 -8.59
N ASN A 149 -25.44 21.05 -7.95
CA ASN A 149 -26.89 21.19 -8.16
C ASN A 149 -27.64 19.85 -8.06
N GLY A 150 -27.28 19.02 -7.07
CA GLY A 150 -27.92 17.72 -6.83
C GLY A 150 -27.61 16.65 -7.88
N LYS A 151 -26.53 16.78 -8.64
CA LYS A 151 -26.09 15.79 -9.63
C LYS A 151 -24.63 15.41 -9.42
N LEU A 152 -24.30 14.15 -9.68
CA LEU A 152 -22.93 13.68 -9.76
C LEU A 152 -22.24 14.32 -10.97
N VAL A 153 -21.14 15.03 -10.72
CA VAL A 153 -20.27 15.62 -11.74
C VAL A 153 -18.84 15.19 -11.45
N LEU A 154 -18.21 14.55 -12.43
CA LEU A 154 -16.81 14.15 -12.33
C LEU A 154 -15.95 15.29 -12.89
N LYS A 155 -15.00 15.78 -12.10
CA LYS A 155 -14.07 16.85 -12.48
C LYS A 155 -12.63 16.46 -12.16
N LYS A 156 -11.66 17.18 -12.72
CA LYS A 156 -10.25 16.96 -12.37
C LYS A 156 -9.98 17.27 -10.89
N PRO A 157 -8.95 16.65 -10.28
CA PRO A 157 -8.54 16.95 -8.90
C PRO A 157 -8.42 18.46 -8.62
N ILE A 158 -7.72 19.19 -9.50
CA ILE A 158 -7.46 20.63 -9.36
C ILE A 158 -8.72 21.51 -9.42
N GLU A 159 -9.84 20.96 -9.88
CA GLU A 159 -11.13 21.65 -9.95
C GLU A 159 -12.09 21.23 -8.81
N SER A 160 -11.65 20.30 -7.96
CA SER A 160 -12.48 19.62 -6.96
C SER A 160 -12.00 19.82 -5.52
N PHE A 161 -10.86 20.49 -5.32
CA PHE A 161 -10.33 20.74 -3.98
C PHE A 161 -11.28 21.63 -3.16
N LYS A 162 -11.26 21.42 -1.85
CA LYS A 162 -11.99 22.22 -0.86
C LYS A 162 -10.97 22.89 0.06
N ASN A 163 -11.43 23.78 0.94
CA ASN A 163 -10.60 24.34 2.01
C ASN A 163 -10.45 23.33 3.17
N ASP A 164 -10.01 22.12 2.83
CA ASP A 164 -9.82 21.01 3.77
C ASP A 164 -8.46 21.08 4.44
N GLU A 165 -8.35 20.45 5.62
CA GLU A 165 -7.08 20.27 6.33
C GLU A 165 -6.10 19.41 5.51
N LEU A 166 -4.81 19.75 5.58
CA LEU A 166 -3.77 19.03 4.87
C LEU A 166 -3.22 17.89 5.73
N LYS A 167 -3.31 16.65 5.23
CA LYS A 167 -2.59 15.51 5.83
C LYS A 167 -1.18 15.41 5.25
N ILE A 168 -0.18 15.49 6.12
CA ILE A 168 1.24 15.34 5.76
C ILE A 168 1.84 14.17 6.57
N ASN A 169 2.29 13.14 5.87
CA ASN A 169 3.16 12.12 6.44
C ASN A 169 4.62 12.52 6.21
N ARG A 170 5.49 12.19 7.16
CA ARG A 170 6.93 12.49 7.06
C ARG A 170 7.68 11.18 6.91
N ILE A 171 8.43 11.07 5.82
CA ILE A 171 9.12 9.85 5.42
C ILE A 171 10.61 10.09 5.58
N PHE A 172 11.27 9.17 6.26
CA PHE A 172 12.71 9.17 6.46
C PHE A 172 13.27 7.95 5.72
N GLU A 173 13.84 8.18 4.54
CA GLU A 173 14.48 7.11 3.76
C GLU A 173 15.97 7.06 4.08
N TYR A 174 16.48 5.86 4.33
CA TYR A 174 17.88 5.61 4.65
C TYR A 174 18.41 4.47 3.76
N LYS A 175 19.70 4.53 3.45
CA LYS A 175 20.38 3.54 2.61
C LYS A 175 20.98 2.41 3.44
N GLU A 176 21.37 1.34 2.77
CA GLU A 176 22.26 0.31 3.32
C GLU A 176 23.62 0.92 3.70
N ASP A 177 24.29 0.30 4.67
CA ASP A 177 25.66 0.63 5.10
C ASP A 177 25.89 2.03 5.70
N ILE A 178 24.85 2.74 6.14
CA ILE A 178 25.00 3.92 6.99
C ILE A 178 25.48 3.49 8.37
N GLU A 179 26.62 4.04 8.80
CA GLU A 179 27.26 3.72 10.07
C GLU A 179 27.21 4.92 11.04
N PHE A 180 26.67 4.71 12.23
CA PHE A 180 26.62 5.73 13.28
C PHE A 180 26.74 5.09 14.67
N TYR A 181 26.96 5.91 15.69
CA TYR A 181 27.12 5.44 17.06
C TYR A 181 25.92 5.82 17.92
N LEU A 182 25.52 4.88 18.77
CA LEU A 182 24.64 5.12 19.90
C LEU A 182 25.41 4.73 21.17
N GLU A 183 25.99 5.72 21.84
CA GLU A 183 27.00 5.57 22.87
C GLU A 183 28.22 4.77 22.31
N ASN A 184 28.52 3.61 22.88
CA ASN A 184 29.61 2.74 22.45
C ASN A 184 29.18 1.67 21.42
N GLU A 185 27.90 1.64 21.05
CA GLU A 185 27.39 0.68 20.06
C GLU A 185 27.48 1.27 18.65
N LYS A 186 28.23 0.61 17.77
CA LYS A 186 28.21 0.91 16.34
C LYS A 186 26.98 0.27 15.70
N ILE A 187 26.13 1.07 15.08
CA ILE A 187 24.97 0.63 14.31
C ILE A 187 25.28 0.78 12.83
N THR A 188 25.02 -0.29 12.07
CA THR A 188 25.08 -0.27 10.60
C THR A 188 23.71 -0.68 10.06
N THR A 189 23.13 0.14 9.19
CA THR A 189 21.85 -0.17 8.55
C THR A 189 22.01 -1.35 7.58
N PRO A 190 21.29 -2.47 7.77
CA PRO A 190 21.54 -3.69 7.00
C PRO A 190 20.91 -3.69 5.60
N GLN A 191 20.01 -2.74 5.29
CA GLN A 191 19.40 -2.58 3.97
C GLN A 191 18.78 -1.19 3.82
N SER A 192 18.60 -0.77 2.57
CA SER A 192 17.88 0.48 2.24
C SER A 192 16.40 0.35 2.59
N ASN A 193 15.86 1.29 3.37
CA ASN A 193 14.47 1.24 3.81
C ASN A 193 13.92 2.63 4.20
N ARG A 194 12.73 2.66 4.79
CA ARG A 194 12.03 3.87 5.22
C ARG A 194 11.32 3.75 6.57
N PHE A 195 11.34 4.84 7.31
CA PHE A 195 10.52 5.07 8.50
C PHE A 195 9.45 6.14 8.23
N ILE A 196 8.20 5.88 8.59
CA ILE A 196 7.05 6.76 8.32
C ILE A 196 6.47 7.29 9.63
N VAL A 197 6.45 8.62 9.77
CA VAL A 197 5.65 9.32 10.80
C VAL A 197 4.29 9.64 10.19
N ALA A 198 3.28 8.89 10.60
CA ALA A 198 1.94 8.95 10.00
C ALA A 198 1.04 9.94 10.72
N SER A 199 0.71 11.06 10.06
CA SER A 199 -0.28 12.01 10.58
C SER A 199 -1.68 11.41 10.55
N ARG A 200 -2.46 11.65 11.61
CA ARG A 200 -3.87 11.22 11.71
C ARG A 200 -4.75 12.39 12.18
N PRO A 201 -5.00 13.39 11.29
CA PRO A 201 -5.82 14.54 11.63
C PRO A 201 -7.19 14.12 12.15
N GLU A 202 -7.73 14.83 13.13
CA GLU A 202 -9.01 14.50 13.74
C GLU A 202 -10.18 14.64 12.75
N ASN A 203 -10.06 15.53 11.77
CA ASN A 203 -11.10 15.75 10.75
C ASN A 203 -11.04 14.74 9.60
N LEU A 204 -9.96 13.95 9.49
CA LEU A 204 -9.85 12.92 8.48
C LEU A 204 -10.60 11.65 8.92
N ARG A 205 -11.79 11.45 8.36
CA ARG A 205 -12.64 10.28 8.63
C ARG A 205 -12.70 9.38 7.42
N ILE A 206 -12.37 8.09 7.57
CA ILE A 206 -12.39 7.12 6.48
C ILE A 206 -13.84 6.71 6.18
N GLU A 207 -14.49 7.49 5.31
CA GLU A 207 -15.86 7.28 4.84
C GLU A 207 -16.10 7.98 3.50
N ILE A 208 -17.09 7.52 2.74
CA ILE A 208 -17.77 8.37 1.76
C ILE A 208 -18.69 9.36 2.49
N LYS A 209 -18.51 10.67 2.27
CA LYS A 209 -19.36 11.71 2.86
C LYS A 209 -20.81 11.54 2.38
N ASP A 210 -21.76 11.84 3.26
CA ASP A 210 -23.19 11.58 3.02
C ASP A 210 -23.72 12.20 1.72
N GLU A 211 -23.17 13.34 1.28
CA GLU A 211 -23.51 13.99 0.00
C GLU A 211 -23.29 13.06 -1.21
N LEU A 212 -22.26 12.22 -1.17
CA LEU A 212 -21.89 11.33 -2.27
C LEU A 212 -22.48 9.92 -2.11
N LYS A 213 -22.89 9.53 -0.90
CA LYS A 213 -23.31 8.16 -0.56
C LYS A 213 -24.43 7.63 -1.48
N ASN A 214 -25.40 8.47 -1.82
CA ASN A 214 -26.52 8.09 -2.69
C ASN A 214 -26.11 7.87 -4.17
N TYR A 215 -24.93 8.34 -4.57
CA TYR A 215 -24.40 8.23 -5.93
C TYR A 215 -23.38 7.10 -6.07
N MET A 216 -23.02 6.41 -4.99
CA MET A 216 -22.10 5.26 -5.03
C MET A 216 -22.55 4.15 -6.00
N PRO A 217 -23.85 3.80 -6.12
CA PRO A 217 -24.30 2.86 -7.14
C PRO A 217 -24.06 3.35 -8.58
N GLU A 218 -24.28 4.65 -8.83
CA GLU A 218 -24.01 5.28 -10.12
C GLU A 218 -22.52 5.24 -10.45
N ILE A 219 -21.66 5.56 -9.48
CA ILE A 219 -20.20 5.42 -9.61
C ILE A 219 -19.82 3.98 -9.94
N GLY A 220 -20.42 3.00 -9.27
CA GLY A 220 -20.20 1.57 -9.51
C GLY A 220 -20.49 1.14 -10.95
N LYS A 221 -21.51 1.73 -11.60
CA LYS A 221 -21.80 1.50 -13.03
C LYS A 221 -20.73 2.07 -13.97
N LEU A 222 -19.98 3.09 -13.55
CA LEU A 222 -18.99 3.77 -14.36
C LEU A 222 -17.60 3.10 -14.33
N VAL A 223 -17.41 2.12 -13.45
CA VAL A 223 -16.12 1.46 -13.21
C VAL A 223 -16.23 -0.06 -13.32
N ASP A 224 -15.13 -0.72 -13.62
CA ASP A 224 -15.02 -2.18 -13.72
C ASP A 224 -14.53 -2.81 -12.41
N CYS A 225 -13.75 -2.04 -11.65
CA CYS A 225 -13.17 -2.49 -10.41
C CYS A 225 -12.97 -1.34 -9.41
N ALA A 226 -12.61 -1.68 -8.19
CA ALA A 226 -12.22 -0.73 -7.17
C ALA A 226 -11.01 -1.22 -6.36
N ILE A 227 -10.16 -0.28 -5.91
CA ILE A 227 -9.16 -0.55 -4.85
C ILE A 227 -9.54 0.25 -3.61
N ILE A 228 -9.65 -0.45 -2.50
CA ILE A 228 -9.94 0.12 -1.18
C ILE A 228 -8.69 0.03 -0.30
N SER A 229 -8.29 1.13 0.32
CA SER A 229 -7.21 1.21 1.31
C SER A 229 -7.36 2.45 2.20
N GLY A 230 -6.42 2.69 3.11
CA GLY A 230 -6.46 3.81 4.05
C GLY A 230 -7.20 3.52 5.36
N VAL A 231 -7.79 2.32 5.49
CA VAL A 231 -8.52 1.87 6.68
C VAL A 231 -7.60 1.77 7.91
N GLN A 232 -6.29 1.62 7.72
CA GLN A 232 -5.28 1.66 8.79
C GLN A 232 -5.23 3.01 9.54
N ALA A 233 -5.77 4.08 8.96
CA ALA A 233 -5.84 5.40 9.58
C ALA A 233 -7.03 5.56 10.55
N ILE A 234 -7.98 4.62 10.57
CA ILE A 234 -9.11 4.65 11.50
C ILE A 234 -8.60 4.60 12.95
N LYS A 235 -9.08 5.53 13.77
CA LYS A 235 -8.85 5.56 15.23
C LYS A 235 -9.85 4.67 15.94
N GLU A 236 -9.48 4.16 17.12
CA GLU A 236 -10.39 3.39 17.98
C GLU A 236 -11.60 4.22 18.41
N GLU A 237 -11.31 5.45 18.83
CA GLU A 237 -12.28 6.46 19.23
C GLU A 237 -11.82 7.82 18.71
N TYR A 238 -12.80 8.64 18.36
CA TYR A 238 -12.61 10.01 17.93
C TYR A 238 -13.23 10.96 18.95
N SER A 239 -12.83 12.24 18.91
CA SER A 239 -13.24 13.25 19.90
C SER A 239 -14.75 13.52 19.94
N ASP A 240 -15.47 13.13 18.88
CA ASP A 240 -16.93 13.25 18.76
C ASP A 240 -17.69 11.98 19.20
N GLY A 241 -17.00 11.02 19.84
CA GLY A 241 -17.57 9.77 20.35
C GLY A 241 -17.80 8.70 19.28
N LYS A 242 -17.48 8.97 18.01
CA LYS A 242 -17.51 7.94 16.96
C LYS A 242 -16.35 6.98 17.14
N THR A 243 -16.57 5.71 16.82
CA THR A 243 -15.60 4.62 17.05
C THR A 243 -15.10 4.02 15.73
N SER A 244 -14.09 3.16 15.83
CA SER A 244 -13.63 2.35 14.70
C SER A 244 -14.76 1.50 14.09
N GLU A 245 -15.63 0.93 14.91
CA GLU A 245 -16.76 0.11 14.45
C GLU A 245 -17.71 0.91 13.55
N TYR A 246 -18.00 2.17 13.91
CA TYR A 246 -18.82 3.06 13.09
C TYR A 246 -18.23 3.23 11.68
N TYR A 247 -16.95 3.55 11.58
CA TYR A 247 -16.29 3.78 10.29
C TYR A 247 -16.03 2.50 9.50
N LEU A 248 -15.76 1.37 10.17
CA LEU A 248 -15.67 0.08 9.50
C LEU A 248 -17.01 -0.31 8.88
N ASN A 249 -18.13 -0.07 9.57
CA ASN A 249 -19.46 -0.30 9.01
C ASN A 249 -19.74 0.61 7.80
N LYS A 250 -19.33 1.89 7.84
CA LYS A 250 -19.40 2.79 6.68
C LYS A 250 -18.65 2.23 5.47
N VAL A 251 -17.39 1.79 5.64
CA VAL A 251 -16.60 1.21 4.54
C VAL A 251 -17.28 -0.03 3.94
N LYS A 252 -17.87 -0.90 4.79
CA LYS A 252 -18.64 -2.06 4.31
C LYS A 252 -19.86 -1.64 3.48
N GLU A 253 -20.60 -0.64 3.93
CA GLU A 253 -21.74 -0.07 3.21
C GLU A 253 -21.31 0.55 1.87
N ASP A 254 -20.16 1.21 1.84
CA ASP A 254 -19.61 1.84 0.65
C ASP A 254 -19.26 0.78 -0.42
N ILE A 255 -18.59 -0.31 -0.02
CA ILE A 255 -18.28 -1.45 -0.90
C ILE A 255 -19.56 -2.08 -1.45
N LYS A 256 -20.56 -2.34 -0.59
CA LYS A 256 -21.86 -2.88 -1.01
C LYS A 256 -22.61 -1.95 -1.95
N SER A 257 -22.51 -0.64 -1.73
CA SER A 257 -23.16 0.38 -2.54
C SER A 257 -22.53 0.48 -3.93
N LEU A 258 -21.20 0.39 -4.05
CA LEU A 258 -20.51 0.28 -5.34
C LEU A 258 -20.98 -0.94 -6.14
N LYS A 259 -21.08 -2.11 -5.49
CA LYS A 259 -21.54 -3.36 -6.12
C LYS A 259 -23.06 -3.41 -6.36
N LYS A 260 -23.83 -2.39 -5.96
CA LYS A 260 -25.30 -2.44 -6.01
C LYS A 260 -25.82 -2.58 -7.43
N GLU A 261 -25.29 -1.75 -8.33
CA GLU A 261 -25.70 -1.67 -9.73
C GLU A 261 -24.66 -2.19 -10.72
N ASN A 262 -23.53 -2.69 -10.21
CA ASN A 262 -22.54 -3.42 -10.99
C ASN A 262 -22.11 -4.66 -10.18
N LYS A 263 -22.79 -5.79 -10.43
CA LYS A 263 -22.54 -7.06 -9.71
C LYS A 263 -21.24 -7.74 -10.10
N ASP A 264 -20.68 -7.36 -11.24
CA ASP A 264 -19.42 -7.88 -11.77
C ASP A 264 -18.20 -7.09 -11.28
N LEU A 265 -18.43 -5.98 -10.56
CA LEU A 265 -17.37 -5.10 -10.05
C LEU A 265 -16.46 -5.86 -9.10
N LYS A 266 -15.16 -5.91 -9.44
CA LYS A 266 -14.12 -6.52 -8.61
C LYS A 266 -13.55 -5.50 -7.64
N VAL A 267 -13.44 -5.86 -6.37
CA VAL A 267 -12.89 -5.01 -5.31
C VAL A 267 -11.65 -5.65 -4.74
N HIS A 268 -10.54 -4.90 -4.77
CA HIS A 268 -9.28 -5.26 -4.14
C HIS A 268 -9.10 -4.45 -2.86
N PHE A 269 -8.68 -5.10 -1.79
CA PHE A 269 -8.24 -4.43 -0.57
C PHE A 269 -6.72 -4.44 -0.50
N GLU A 270 -6.11 -3.26 -0.54
CA GLU A 270 -4.67 -3.14 -0.27
C GLU A 270 -4.47 -2.97 1.23
N PHE A 271 -3.90 -4.00 1.86
CA PHE A 271 -3.59 -3.99 3.27
C PHE A 271 -2.43 -3.03 3.56
N ALA A 272 -2.29 -2.67 4.84
CA ALA A 272 -1.22 -1.80 5.29
C ALA A 272 -0.80 -2.19 6.72
N SER A 273 0.38 -1.73 7.13
CA SER A 273 0.87 -1.91 8.49
C SER A 273 -0.08 -1.28 9.52
N ILE A 274 -0.60 -2.10 10.43
CA ILE A 274 -1.46 -1.67 11.54
C ILE A 274 -0.80 -2.09 12.85
N GLN A 275 -0.37 -1.10 13.64
CA GLN A 275 0.33 -1.31 14.92
C GLN A 275 -0.55 -1.92 16.00
N ASN A 276 -1.84 -1.54 16.03
CA ASN A 276 -2.77 -2.00 17.04
C ASN A 276 -3.40 -3.34 16.64
N THR A 277 -3.14 -4.37 17.44
CA THR A 277 -3.58 -5.76 17.21
C THR A 277 -5.10 -5.90 17.19
N GLU A 278 -5.83 -5.19 18.05
CA GLU A 278 -7.29 -5.22 18.09
C GLU A 278 -7.89 -4.59 16.84
N MET A 279 -7.39 -3.42 16.45
CA MET A 279 -7.78 -2.74 15.20
C MET A 279 -7.48 -3.60 13.98
N ARG A 280 -6.32 -4.26 13.95
CA ARG A 280 -5.96 -5.18 12.87
C ARG A 280 -6.99 -6.30 12.73
N LYS A 281 -7.37 -6.93 13.84
CA LYS A 281 -8.41 -7.97 13.86
C LYS A 281 -9.76 -7.43 13.39
N LYS A 282 -10.20 -6.28 13.93
CA LYS A 282 -11.47 -5.63 13.54
C LYS A 282 -11.51 -5.34 12.04
N ILE A 283 -10.42 -4.84 11.47
CA ILE A 283 -10.30 -4.55 10.03
C ILE A 283 -10.41 -5.85 9.23
N ALA A 284 -9.65 -6.88 9.60
CA ALA A 284 -9.66 -8.17 8.91
C ALA A 284 -11.07 -8.80 8.90
N GLU A 285 -11.74 -8.83 10.05
CA GLU A 285 -13.07 -9.42 10.20
C GLU A 285 -14.18 -8.58 9.55
N SER A 286 -13.99 -7.26 9.41
CA SER A 286 -14.99 -6.37 8.83
C SER A 286 -14.89 -6.23 7.32
N ILE A 287 -13.67 -6.13 6.78
CA ILE A 287 -13.42 -5.69 5.39
C ILE A 287 -13.14 -6.87 4.46
N LEU A 288 -12.32 -7.85 4.89
CA LEU A 288 -11.94 -8.98 4.03
C LEU A 288 -13.14 -9.79 3.52
N PRO A 289 -14.25 -9.99 4.28
CA PRO A 289 -15.44 -10.66 3.74
C PRO A 289 -16.17 -9.92 2.61
N GLU A 290 -15.90 -8.63 2.41
CA GLU A 290 -16.66 -7.77 1.49
C GLU A 290 -15.93 -7.53 0.15
N VAL A 291 -14.68 -7.99 0.04
CA VAL A 291 -13.81 -7.79 -1.13
C VAL A 291 -13.55 -9.09 -1.89
N ASP A 292 -13.09 -8.99 -3.13
CA ASP A 292 -12.83 -10.14 -3.99
C ASP A 292 -11.34 -10.51 -3.97
N CYS A 293 -10.46 -9.50 -3.90
CA CYS A 293 -9.01 -9.69 -3.87
C CYS A 293 -8.37 -8.93 -2.71
N VAL A 294 -7.21 -9.41 -2.25
CA VAL A 294 -6.44 -8.76 -1.19
C VAL A 294 -4.96 -8.76 -1.55
N GLY A 295 -4.28 -7.62 -1.34
CA GLY A 295 -2.84 -7.46 -1.47
C GLY A 295 -2.20 -7.26 -0.10
N MET A 296 -1.13 -7.98 0.20
CA MET A 296 -0.37 -7.89 1.46
C MET A 296 1.12 -8.10 1.25
N ASP A 297 1.95 -7.50 2.10
CA ASP A 297 3.33 -7.94 2.28
C ASP A 297 3.44 -9.15 3.24
N GLU A 298 4.64 -9.72 3.35
CA GLU A 298 4.92 -10.87 4.22
C GLU A 298 4.68 -10.57 5.72
N THR A 299 4.97 -9.35 6.17
CA THR A 299 4.76 -8.95 7.56
C THR A 299 3.27 -8.77 7.85
N GLU A 300 2.52 -8.19 6.91
CA GLU A 300 1.08 -7.97 7.00
C GLU A 300 0.32 -9.29 7.04
N ILE A 301 0.65 -10.25 6.17
CA ILE A 301 -0.01 -11.56 6.20
C ILE A 301 0.28 -12.31 7.50
N ALA A 302 1.53 -12.31 7.99
CA ALA A 302 1.88 -12.90 9.28
C ALA A 302 1.08 -12.25 10.42
N ASN A 303 1.05 -10.93 10.41
CA ASN A 303 0.32 -10.11 11.38
C ASN A 303 -1.18 -10.42 11.43
N ILE A 304 -1.80 -10.75 10.29
CA ILE A 304 -3.21 -11.14 10.23
C ILE A 304 -3.40 -12.56 10.74
N ILE A 305 -2.56 -13.50 10.30
CA ILE A 305 -2.59 -14.89 10.73
C ILE A 305 -2.42 -15.02 12.26
N HIS A 306 -1.56 -14.20 12.85
CA HIS A 306 -1.43 -14.08 14.31
C HIS A 306 -2.77 -13.74 14.99
N VAL A 307 -3.46 -12.68 14.55
CA VAL A 307 -4.73 -12.27 15.19
C VAL A 307 -5.90 -13.21 14.91
N LEU A 308 -5.73 -14.13 13.97
CA LEU A 308 -6.66 -15.23 13.70
C LEU A 308 -6.36 -16.49 14.52
N GLY A 309 -5.34 -16.47 15.39
CA GLY A 309 -5.01 -17.55 16.32
C GLY A 309 -3.96 -18.55 15.81
N TYR A 310 -3.25 -18.24 14.72
CA TYR A 310 -2.21 -19.09 14.14
C TYR A 310 -0.82 -18.55 14.50
N GLU A 311 -0.51 -18.50 15.79
CA GLU A 311 0.70 -17.87 16.33
C GLU A 311 2.00 -18.49 15.79
N GLU A 312 2.11 -19.83 15.83
CA GLU A 312 3.29 -20.55 15.33
C GLU A 312 3.56 -20.28 13.84
N LEU A 313 2.51 -20.21 13.02
CA LEU A 313 2.63 -19.92 11.59
C LEU A 313 3.10 -18.48 11.36
N SER A 314 2.53 -17.52 12.10
CA SER A 314 2.97 -16.13 12.04
C SER A 314 4.44 -15.99 12.43
N GLU A 315 4.87 -16.62 13.53
CA GLU A 315 6.27 -16.58 13.96
C GLU A 315 7.20 -17.22 12.92
N GLY A 316 6.77 -18.34 12.32
CA GLY A 316 7.48 -18.99 11.22
C GLY A 316 7.73 -18.05 10.04
N ILE A 317 6.68 -17.35 9.60
CA ILE A 317 6.78 -16.35 8.51
C ILE A 317 7.74 -15.22 8.90
N LEU A 318 7.55 -14.61 10.07
CA LEU A 318 8.36 -13.44 10.49
C LEU A 318 9.85 -13.78 10.73
N LYS A 319 10.16 -15.03 11.06
CA LYS A 319 11.51 -15.48 11.40
C LYS A 319 12.25 -16.09 10.23
N HIS A 320 11.55 -16.83 9.38
CA HIS A 320 12.17 -17.65 8.34
C HIS A 320 11.78 -17.27 6.92
N SER A 321 10.71 -16.49 6.74
CA SER A 321 10.21 -16.06 5.43
C SER A 321 10.09 -17.20 4.41
N LYS A 322 9.63 -18.36 4.86
CA LYS A 322 9.45 -19.54 4.01
C LYS A 322 8.20 -19.36 3.16
N ILE A 323 8.34 -19.58 1.86
CA ILE A 323 7.23 -19.46 0.91
C ILE A 323 6.10 -20.46 1.21
N GLU A 324 6.44 -21.64 1.75
CA GLU A 324 5.51 -22.65 2.24
C GLU A 324 4.55 -22.06 3.29
N ASP A 325 5.12 -21.33 4.26
CA ASP A 325 4.36 -20.73 5.36
C ASP A 325 3.49 -19.58 4.85
N VAL A 326 4.02 -18.76 3.93
CA VAL A 326 3.27 -17.69 3.26
C VAL A 326 2.11 -18.25 2.41
N LEU A 327 2.31 -19.36 1.72
CA LEU A 327 1.26 -20.05 0.96
C LEU A 327 0.18 -20.63 1.87
N LYS A 328 0.58 -21.26 2.97
CA LYS A 328 -0.35 -21.78 3.98
C LYS A 328 -1.19 -20.66 4.58
N ALA A 329 -0.58 -19.55 4.95
CA ALA A 329 -1.25 -18.35 5.40
C ALA A 329 -2.23 -17.79 4.36
N SER A 330 -1.77 -17.67 3.10
CA SER A 330 -2.58 -17.17 1.99
C SER A 330 -3.82 -18.04 1.76
N LYS A 331 -3.66 -19.36 1.81
CA LYS A 331 -4.77 -20.32 1.71
C LYS A 331 -5.78 -20.14 2.85
N ILE A 332 -5.31 -20.02 4.10
CA ILE A 332 -6.18 -19.81 5.27
C ILE A 332 -7.05 -18.57 5.06
N LEU A 333 -6.47 -17.44 4.63
CA LEU A 333 -7.23 -16.21 4.40
C LEU A 333 -8.22 -16.34 3.24
N LEU A 334 -7.75 -16.93 2.13
CA LEU A 334 -8.57 -17.15 0.95
C LEU A 334 -9.81 -18.00 1.27
N GLU A 335 -9.64 -19.10 2.01
CA GLU A 335 -10.75 -19.97 2.43
C GLU A 335 -11.65 -19.29 3.45
N LYS A 336 -11.08 -18.69 4.51
CA LYS A 336 -11.83 -18.09 5.63
C LYS A 336 -12.74 -16.96 5.17
N TYR A 337 -12.26 -16.12 4.26
CA TYR A 337 -12.99 -14.95 3.78
C TYR A 337 -13.62 -15.15 2.40
N ASN A 338 -13.54 -16.36 1.84
CA ASN A 338 -14.03 -16.70 0.50
C ASN A 338 -13.57 -15.72 -0.60
N LEU A 339 -12.28 -15.38 -0.56
CA LEU A 339 -11.65 -14.48 -1.53
C LEU A 339 -11.50 -15.19 -2.89
N GLU A 340 -11.58 -14.40 -3.97
CA GLU A 340 -11.28 -14.86 -5.32
C GLU A 340 -9.78 -14.96 -5.58
N GLY A 341 -8.99 -14.07 -4.95
CA GLY A 341 -7.55 -14.04 -5.11
C GLY A 341 -6.80 -13.41 -3.94
N MET A 342 -5.67 -14.02 -3.60
CA MET A 342 -4.71 -13.47 -2.64
C MET A 342 -3.43 -13.12 -3.38
N GLN A 343 -3.00 -11.87 -3.26
CA GLN A 343 -1.72 -11.41 -3.78
C GLN A 343 -0.79 -11.11 -2.61
N VAL A 344 0.41 -11.70 -2.65
CA VAL A 344 1.46 -11.42 -1.67
C VAL A 344 2.68 -10.90 -2.39
N HIS A 345 3.20 -9.74 -1.96
CA HIS A 345 4.45 -9.18 -2.46
C HIS A 345 5.53 -9.21 -1.38
N THR A 346 6.76 -9.47 -1.82
CA THR A 346 7.96 -9.43 -0.99
C THR A 346 9.07 -8.72 -1.76
N MET A 347 10.22 -8.51 -1.12
CA MET A 347 11.41 -8.04 -1.83
C MET A 347 11.80 -8.97 -3.00
N TYR A 348 11.51 -10.28 -2.88
CA TYR A 348 12.03 -11.31 -3.79
C TYR A 348 11.01 -11.80 -4.82
N TYR A 349 9.71 -11.65 -4.57
CA TYR A 349 8.68 -12.10 -5.50
C TYR A 349 7.35 -11.38 -5.31
N ILE A 350 6.49 -11.50 -6.32
CA ILE A 350 5.05 -11.35 -6.19
C ILE A 350 4.39 -12.69 -6.51
N MET A 351 3.41 -13.06 -5.70
CA MET A 351 2.67 -14.31 -5.81
C MET A 351 1.17 -14.03 -5.87
N TYR A 352 0.46 -14.81 -6.67
CA TYR A 352 -1.00 -14.83 -6.73
C TYR A 352 -1.52 -16.25 -6.45
N LEU A 353 -2.43 -16.38 -5.50
CA LEU A 353 -3.11 -17.61 -5.11
C LEU A 353 -4.61 -17.48 -5.39
N CYS A 354 -5.19 -18.42 -6.14
CA CYS A 354 -6.64 -18.51 -6.34
C CYS A 354 -7.11 -19.97 -6.40
N LYS A 355 -8.43 -20.22 -6.29
CA LYS A 355 -8.99 -21.58 -6.47
C LYS A 355 -8.77 -22.06 -7.92
N LYS A 356 -8.52 -23.36 -8.11
CA LYS A 356 -8.54 -23.98 -9.46
C LYS A 356 -9.93 -23.85 -10.08
N GLY A 357 -9.97 -23.75 -11.41
CA GLY A 357 -11.19 -23.38 -12.13
C GLY A 357 -11.46 -21.86 -12.11
N GLY A 358 -10.54 -21.06 -11.57
CA GLY A 358 -10.55 -19.61 -11.73
C GLY A 358 -10.53 -19.18 -13.20
N ILE A 359 -11.04 -17.98 -13.46
CA ILE A 359 -11.41 -17.50 -14.80
C ILE A 359 -10.19 -17.28 -15.71
N LEU A 360 -9.05 -16.84 -15.17
CA LEU A 360 -7.85 -16.56 -15.95
C LEU A 360 -6.95 -17.79 -16.12
N SER A 361 -6.29 -17.90 -17.27
CA SER A 361 -5.22 -18.87 -17.50
C SER A 361 -3.96 -18.54 -16.70
N ASP A 362 -3.10 -19.54 -16.49
CA ASP A 362 -1.82 -19.39 -15.77
C ASP A 362 -0.93 -18.36 -16.47
N GLU A 363 -0.86 -18.43 -17.81
CA GLU A 363 -0.14 -17.47 -18.65
C GLU A 363 -0.64 -16.03 -18.48
N SER A 364 -1.97 -15.83 -18.37
CA SER A 364 -2.55 -14.49 -18.23
C SER A 364 -2.21 -13.87 -16.87
N LEU A 365 -2.24 -14.68 -15.82
CA LEU A 365 -1.82 -14.28 -14.48
C LEU A 365 -0.31 -14.03 -14.42
N GLU A 366 0.51 -14.89 -15.02
CA GLU A 366 1.97 -14.70 -15.06
C GLU A 366 2.34 -13.40 -15.77
N LYS A 367 1.75 -13.11 -16.94
CA LYS A 367 1.93 -11.82 -17.64
C LYS A 367 1.52 -10.63 -16.77
N THR A 368 0.42 -10.76 -16.04
CA THR A 368 -0.06 -9.72 -15.12
C THR A 368 0.96 -9.43 -14.01
N LEU A 369 1.49 -10.47 -13.37
CA LEU A 369 2.49 -10.35 -12.31
C LEU A 369 3.84 -9.85 -12.84
N GLU A 370 4.27 -10.34 -14.00
CA GLU A 370 5.47 -9.86 -14.69
C GLU A 370 5.39 -8.36 -14.98
N PHE A 371 4.25 -7.87 -15.49
CA PHE A 371 4.04 -6.45 -15.71
C PHE A 371 4.13 -5.65 -14.41
N ALA A 372 3.52 -6.15 -13.32
CA ALA A 372 3.62 -5.54 -12.01
C ALA A 372 5.09 -5.42 -11.52
N THR A 373 5.93 -6.45 -11.74
CA THR A 373 7.36 -6.37 -11.38
C THR A 373 8.14 -5.33 -12.19
N VAL A 374 7.74 -5.08 -13.45
CA VAL A 374 8.33 -4.03 -14.28
C VAL A 374 7.97 -2.65 -13.73
N LEU A 375 6.72 -2.43 -13.30
CA LEU A 375 6.32 -1.19 -12.64
C LEU A 375 7.12 -0.97 -11.35
N ALA A 376 7.16 -1.96 -10.46
CA ALA A 376 7.84 -1.86 -9.18
C ALA A 376 9.34 -1.55 -9.36
N SER A 377 10.02 -2.27 -10.25
CA SER A 377 11.44 -2.04 -10.52
C SER A 377 11.74 -0.71 -11.22
N THR A 378 10.85 -0.26 -12.10
CA THR A 378 10.95 1.08 -12.70
C THR A 378 10.83 2.17 -11.63
N LYS A 379 9.83 2.07 -10.75
CA LYS A 379 9.64 3.02 -9.65
C LYS A 379 10.81 2.98 -8.67
N ALA A 380 11.32 1.81 -8.34
CA ALA A 380 12.48 1.67 -7.47
C ALA A 380 13.73 2.34 -8.07
N ALA A 381 13.96 2.17 -9.38
CA ALA A 381 15.12 2.75 -10.06
C ALA A 381 15.02 4.28 -10.23
N LEU A 382 13.83 4.80 -10.54
CA LEU A 382 13.62 6.21 -10.91
C LEU A 382 13.02 7.07 -9.78
N GLY A 383 12.55 6.44 -8.69
CA GLY A 383 11.79 7.03 -7.59
C GLY A 383 10.31 7.21 -7.90
N GLN A 384 10.01 7.58 -9.15
CA GLN A 384 8.68 7.77 -9.70
C GLN A 384 8.61 7.28 -11.14
N ILE A 385 7.42 6.89 -11.58
CA ILE A 385 7.11 6.64 -12.99
C ILE A 385 6.43 7.93 -13.48
N SER A 386 6.91 8.53 -14.58
CA SER A 386 6.34 9.76 -15.15
C SER A 386 5.77 9.51 -16.56
N SER A 387 6.17 8.41 -17.21
CA SER A 387 5.70 8.05 -18.54
C SER A 387 5.74 6.52 -18.75
N ILE A 388 5.07 6.05 -19.81
CA ILE A 388 5.13 4.64 -20.22
C ILE A 388 6.52 4.26 -20.73
N GLU A 389 7.28 5.22 -21.27
CA GLU A 389 8.66 5.04 -21.73
C GLU A 389 9.60 4.62 -20.58
N ASP A 390 9.34 5.10 -19.37
CA ASP A 390 10.13 4.79 -18.18
C ASP A 390 10.16 3.28 -17.89
N LEU A 391 9.12 2.54 -18.29
CA LEU A 391 9.02 1.09 -18.09
C LEU A 391 10.13 0.29 -18.79
N LYS A 392 10.81 0.91 -19.78
CA LYS A 392 12.03 0.36 -20.38
C LYS A 392 13.15 0.21 -19.35
N THR A 393 13.17 1.03 -18.30
CA THR A 393 14.15 0.94 -17.20
C THR A 393 13.94 -0.34 -16.41
N GLY A 394 12.72 -0.59 -15.89
CA GLY A 394 12.42 -1.82 -15.15
C GLY A 394 12.62 -3.09 -15.99
N LEU A 395 12.32 -3.05 -17.29
CA LEU A 395 12.56 -4.18 -18.19
C LEU A 395 14.04 -4.58 -18.31
N LYS A 396 14.97 -3.64 -18.19
CA LYS A 396 16.42 -3.93 -18.25
C LYS A 396 16.92 -4.63 -17.01
N ILE A 397 16.16 -4.59 -15.92
CA ILE A 397 16.53 -5.17 -14.65
C ILE A 397 16.13 -6.66 -14.69
N PRO A 398 17.09 -7.59 -14.56
CA PRO A 398 16.80 -9.01 -14.58
C PRO A 398 15.99 -9.42 -13.34
N HIS A 399 15.34 -10.57 -13.43
CA HIS A 399 14.83 -11.22 -12.23
C HIS A 399 15.97 -11.50 -11.25
N ASN A 400 15.67 -11.45 -9.96
CA ASN A 400 16.66 -11.73 -8.95
C ASN A 400 17.17 -13.18 -9.03
N LYS A 401 18.37 -13.40 -8.48
CA LYS A 401 19.10 -14.69 -8.52
C LYS A 401 18.37 -15.86 -7.85
N HIS A 402 17.32 -15.61 -7.06
CA HIS A 402 16.54 -16.64 -6.39
C HIS A 402 15.35 -17.12 -7.22
N GLY A 403 15.12 -16.55 -8.41
CA GLY A 403 13.91 -16.78 -9.18
C GLY A 403 13.65 -18.24 -9.55
N GLU A 404 14.65 -18.96 -10.06
CA GLU A 404 14.50 -20.38 -10.43
C GLU A 404 14.16 -21.25 -9.21
N LEU A 405 14.86 -21.03 -8.10
CA LEU A 405 14.60 -21.74 -6.85
C LEU A 405 13.17 -21.48 -6.34
N LEU A 406 12.71 -20.23 -6.36
CA LEU A 406 11.36 -19.87 -5.93
C LEU A 406 10.29 -20.53 -6.80
N LYS A 407 10.50 -20.58 -8.12
CA LYS A 407 9.59 -21.26 -9.05
C LYS A 407 9.57 -22.77 -8.80
N GLU A 408 10.72 -23.40 -8.62
CA GLU A 408 10.82 -24.83 -8.32
C GLU A 408 10.09 -25.20 -7.02
N ILE A 409 10.26 -24.40 -5.97
CA ILE A 409 9.57 -24.61 -4.69
C ILE A 409 8.05 -24.54 -4.89
N VAL A 410 7.55 -23.53 -5.60
CA VAL A 410 6.10 -23.40 -5.88
C VAL A 410 5.59 -24.58 -6.73
N GLU A 411 6.33 -25.01 -7.74
CA GLU A 411 5.96 -26.15 -8.57
C GLU A 411 5.85 -27.44 -7.75
N ASN A 412 6.79 -27.67 -6.83
CA ASN A 412 6.77 -28.84 -5.95
C ASN A 412 5.60 -28.79 -4.96
N ILE A 413 5.40 -27.65 -4.30
CA ILE A 413 4.31 -27.44 -3.34
C ILE A 413 2.94 -27.54 -4.02
N SER A 414 2.79 -27.06 -5.26
CA SER A 414 1.53 -27.09 -5.99
C SER A 414 1.02 -28.52 -6.29
N LYS A 415 1.92 -29.51 -6.25
CA LYS A 415 1.61 -30.94 -6.43
C LYS A 415 1.13 -31.59 -5.14
N GLU A 416 1.31 -30.94 -3.99
CA GLU A 416 0.85 -31.45 -2.71
C GLU A 416 -0.68 -31.48 -2.64
N LYS A 417 -1.23 -32.51 -1.98
CA LYS A 417 -2.67 -32.72 -1.89
C LYS A 417 -3.39 -31.53 -1.24
N GLU A 418 -2.76 -30.86 -0.29
CA GLU A 418 -3.34 -29.72 0.42
C GLU A 418 -3.52 -28.47 -0.45
N LEU A 419 -2.69 -28.31 -1.49
CA LEU A 419 -2.72 -27.19 -2.42
C LEU A 419 -3.18 -27.60 -3.83
N GLY A 420 -3.47 -28.88 -4.05
CA GLY A 420 -3.95 -29.41 -5.32
C GLY A 420 -5.28 -28.81 -5.82
N GLY A 421 -6.05 -28.15 -4.96
CA GLY A 421 -7.25 -27.38 -5.32
C GLY A 421 -7.00 -25.92 -5.72
N TYR A 422 -5.75 -25.46 -5.70
CA TYR A 422 -5.36 -24.07 -5.90
C TYR A 422 -4.44 -23.88 -7.11
N LYS A 423 -4.52 -22.69 -7.69
CA LYS A 423 -3.59 -22.17 -8.69
C LYS A 423 -2.66 -21.20 -7.99
N ILE A 424 -1.35 -21.39 -8.18
CA ILE A 424 -0.30 -20.59 -7.58
C ILE A 424 0.57 -20.09 -8.74
N ILE A 425 0.68 -18.77 -8.89
CA ILE A 425 1.56 -18.15 -9.86
C ILE A 425 2.53 -17.24 -9.10
N LEU A 426 3.82 -17.41 -9.35
CA LEU A 426 4.86 -16.61 -8.74
C LEU A 426 5.77 -16.03 -9.81
N VAL A 427 6.04 -14.73 -9.67
CA VAL A 427 7.02 -14.03 -10.49
C VAL A 427 8.11 -13.43 -9.59
N PRO A 428 9.39 -13.75 -9.83
CA PRO A 428 10.49 -13.17 -9.06
C PRO A 428 10.62 -11.67 -9.31
N SER A 429 10.88 -10.91 -8.26
CA SER A 429 11.08 -9.46 -8.33
C SER A 429 12.34 -9.09 -9.12
N ARG A 430 12.29 -7.93 -9.78
CA ARG A 430 13.43 -7.30 -10.46
C ARG A 430 14.10 -6.31 -9.51
N ILE A 431 14.98 -6.82 -8.64
CA ILE A 431 15.55 -6.07 -7.51
C ILE A 431 16.57 -5.03 -8.01
N VAL A 432 16.38 -3.77 -7.61
CA VAL A 432 17.31 -2.67 -7.87
C VAL A 432 18.31 -2.59 -6.73
N GLY A 433 19.61 -2.71 -7.01
CA GLY A 433 20.64 -2.71 -5.96
C GLY A 433 20.67 -1.40 -5.15
N ASN A 434 20.56 -0.25 -5.83
CA ASN A 434 20.50 1.07 -5.18
C ASN A 434 19.19 1.77 -5.58
N PRO A 435 18.07 1.47 -4.91
CA PRO A 435 16.80 2.10 -5.24
C PRO A 435 16.85 3.59 -4.87
N LYS A 436 16.23 4.44 -5.70
CA LYS A 436 16.09 5.88 -5.41
C LYS A 436 15.06 6.12 -4.30
N SER A 437 14.00 5.31 -4.27
CA SER A 437 12.96 5.37 -3.23
C SER A 437 12.25 4.03 -3.10
N THR A 438 11.77 3.72 -1.90
CA THR A 438 11.07 2.47 -1.58
C THR A 438 9.61 2.67 -1.17
N VAL A 439 9.20 3.90 -0.83
CA VAL A 439 7.79 4.21 -0.53
C VAL A 439 6.90 3.97 -1.75
N GLY A 440 5.75 3.32 -1.53
CA GLY A 440 4.73 3.07 -2.56
C GLY A 440 5.07 1.97 -3.57
N LEU A 441 6.14 1.19 -3.36
CA LEU A 441 6.44 0.03 -4.22
C LEU A 441 5.38 -1.07 -4.09
N GLY A 442 4.89 -1.35 -2.88
CA GLY A 442 3.77 -2.27 -2.64
C GLY A 442 2.51 -1.82 -3.36
N ASP A 443 2.11 -0.56 -3.17
CA ASP A 443 0.94 0.02 -3.84
C ASP A 443 1.04 -0.08 -5.38
N THR A 444 2.23 0.15 -5.92
CA THR A 444 2.51 0.09 -7.37
C THR A 444 2.39 -1.33 -7.91
N ILE A 445 2.97 -2.31 -7.21
CA ILE A 445 2.98 -3.71 -7.66
C ILE A 445 1.57 -4.32 -7.52
N SER A 446 0.86 -4.04 -6.44
CA SER A 446 -0.50 -4.53 -6.20
C SER A 446 -1.49 -3.94 -7.20
N ALA A 447 -1.46 -2.62 -7.43
CA ALA A 447 -2.35 -1.98 -8.40
C ALA A 447 -2.09 -2.46 -9.83
N GLY A 448 -0.83 -2.61 -10.22
CA GLY A 448 -0.45 -3.15 -11.52
C GLY A 448 -0.97 -4.58 -11.73
N ALA A 449 -0.81 -5.43 -10.72
CA ALA A 449 -1.31 -6.81 -10.77
C ALA A 449 -2.84 -6.85 -10.81
N PHE A 450 -3.53 -6.08 -9.98
CA PHE A 450 -5.00 -6.10 -9.93
C PHE A 450 -5.64 -5.54 -11.20
N VAL A 451 -5.12 -4.43 -11.75
CA VAL A 451 -5.63 -3.87 -13.01
C VAL A 451 -5.31 -4.79 -14.19
N GLY A 452 -4.15 -5.44 -14.21
CA GLY A 452 -3.82 -6.48 -15.19
C GLY A 452 -4.82 -7.64 -15.14
N TYR A 453 -5.11 -8.14 -13.94
CA TYR A 453 -6.11 -9.18 -13.70
C TYR A 453 -7.49 -8.80 -14.25
N VAL A 454 -7.98 -7.60 -13.92
CA VAL A 454 -9.29 -7.11 -14.39
C VAL A 454 -9.30 -6.91 -15.91
N SER A 455 -8.21 -6.41 -16.49
CA SER A 455 -8.07 -6.25 -17.95
C SER A 455 -8.21 -7.59 -18.68
N GLU A 456 -7.52 -8.62 -18.19
CA GLU A 456 -7.61 -9.97 -18.76
C GLU A 456 -9.01 -10.58 -18.60
N LEU A 457 -9.66 -10.37 -17.45
CA LEU A 457 -11.06 -10.81 -17.26
C LEU A 457 -11.99 -10.18 -18.29
N LYS A 458 -11.81 -8.89 -18.58
CA LYS A 458 -12.61 -8.19 -19.59
C LYS A 458 -12.33 -8.69 -21.00
N LYS A 459 -11.08 -8.99 -21.34
CA LYS A 459 -10.72 -9.59 -22.64
C LYS A 459 -11.41 -10.94 -22.83
N LEU A 460 -11.63 -11.72 -21.77
CA LEU A 460 -12.36 -12.99 -21.84
C LEU A 460 -13.88 -12.80 -22.00
N LYS A 461 -14.49 -11.83 -21.31
CA LYS A 461 -15.93 -11.54 -21.43
C LYS A 461 -16.34 -10.98 -22.81
N ASN A 462 -15.40 -10.34 -23.52
CA ASN A 462 -15.63 -9.74 -24.82
C ASN A 462 -15.30 -10.68 -26.01
N LYS A 463 -14.83 -11.90 -25.73
CA LYS A 463 -14.68 -12.98 -26.71
C LYS A 463 -15.92 -13.87 -26.68
#